data_AF-F6B915-F1
#
_entry.id   AF-F6B915-F1
#
_cell.length_a   1.000
_cell.length_b   1.000
_cell.length_c   1.000
_cell.angle_alpha   90.00
_cell.angle_beta   90.00
_cell.angle_gamma   90.00
#
_symmetry.space_group_name_H-M   'P 1'
#
loop_
_entity.id
_entity.type
_entity.pdbx_description
1 polymer ?
#
loop_
_entity_poly.entity_id
_entity_poly.type
_entity_poly.pdbx_seq_one_letter_code
_entity_poly.pdbx_strand_id
1 'polypeptide(L)' 'MFDIVCYRLKGHLQYQCEIVPAGKPVQDVVDNWQNISDSHRVSGFTTEEEARQYIKEKYEVD' A
#
# COMPACT_ATOMS: atom_id res chain seq x y z
N MET A 1 7.46 5.06 -12.53
CA MET A 1 7.03 5.71 -11.28
C MET A 1 6.09 4.76 -10.57
N PHE A 2 6.26 4.63 -9.26
CA PHE A 2 5.57 3.67 -8.42
C PHE A 2 4.78 4.40 -7.33
N ASP A 3 3.65 3.82 -6.95
CA ASP A 3 2.87 4.21 -5.79
C ASP A 3 2.88 3.04 -4.79
N ILE A 4 2.67 3.36 -3.52
CA ILE A 4 2.37 2.39 -2.48
C ILE A 4 0.90 2.52 -2.13
N VAL A 5 0.17 1.42 -2.18
CA VAL A 5 -1.18 1.32 -1.66
C VAL A 5 -1.12 0.56 -0.35
N CYS A 6 -1.40 1.24 0.75
CA CYS A 6 -1.55 0.61 2.04
C CYS A 6 -3.02 0.52 2.41
N TYR A 7 -3.44 -0.65 2.88
CA TYR A 7 -4.82 -0.94 3.23
C TYR A 7 -4.88 -1.83 4.46
N ARG A 8 -5.95 -1.66 5.24
CA ARG A 8 -6.25 -2.51 6.40
C ARG A 8 -7.60 -3.15 6.19
N LEU A 9 -7.65 -4.47 6.29
CA LEU A 9 -8.90 -5.23 6.20
C LEU A 9 -9.67 -5.16 7.53
N LYS A 10 -11.00 -5.24 7.47
CA LYS A 10 -11.85 -5.33 8.67
C LYS A 10 -11.44 -6.55 9.50
N GLY A 11 -11.16 -6.33 10.78
CA GLY A 11 -10.71 -7.37 11.71
C GLY A 11 -9.18 -7.61 11.74
N HIS A 12 -8.42 -6.93 10.88
CA HIS A 12 -6.95 -6.95 10.93
C HIS A 12 -6.43 -5.70 11.64
N LEU A 13 -5.40 -5.88 12.48
CA LEU A 13 -4.78 -4.76 13.22
C LEU A 13 -3.72 -4.03 12.40
N GLN A 14 -3.04 -4.75 11.50
CA GLN A 14 -1.91 -4.22 10.72
C GLN A 14 -2.33 -3.78 9.32
N TYR A 15 -1.62 -2.78 8.79
CA TYR A 15 -1.71 -2.41 7.39
C TYR A 15 -0.94 -3.41 6.53
N GLN A 16 -1.51 -3.72 5.38
CA GLN A 16 -0.82 -4.39 4.28
C GLN A 16 -0.49 -3.34 3.24
N CYS A 17 0.73 -3.34 2.72
CA CYS A 17 1.18 -2.36 1.74
C CYS A 17 1.67 -3.07 0.49
N GLU A 18 1.21 -2.61 -0.67
CA GLU A 18 1.61 -3.13 -1.98
C GLU A 18 2.17 -2.02 -2.85
N ILE A 19 3.27 -2.35 -3.54
CA ILE A 19 3.91 -1.44 -4.49
C ILE A 19 3.27 -1.68 -5.85
N VAL A 20 2.78 -0.62 -6.47
CA VAL A 20 2.00 -0.69 -7.70
C VAL A 20 2.50 0.33 -8.71
N PRO A 21 2.29 0.12 -10.01
CA PRO A 21 2.51 1.17 -11.00
C PRO A 21 1.71 2.43 -10.65
N ALA A 22 2.35 3.59 -10.78
CA ALA A 22 1.71 4.85 -10.43
C ALA A 22 0.37 5.03 -11.16
N GLY A 23 -0.65 5.45 -10.41
CA GLY A 23 -2.00 5.66 -10.96
C GLY A 23 -2.89 4.42 -11.04
N LYS A 24 -2.39 3.21 -10.74
CA LYS A 24 -3.25 2.00 -10.69
C LYS A 24 -4.31 2.15 -9.59
N PRO A 25 -5.61 1.97 -9.85
CA PRO A 25 -6.66 2.18 -8.83
C PRO A 25 -6.61 1.09 -7.75
N VAL A 26 -6.94 1.44 -6.50
CA VAL A 26 -6.87 0.51 -5.35
C VAL A 26 -7.73 -0.75 -5.55
N GLN A 27 -8.85 -0.62 -6.26
CA GLN A 27 -9.75 -1.74 -6.58
C GLN A 27 -9.09 -2.82 -7.45
N ASP A 28 -8.12 -2.43 -8.29
CA ASP A 28 -7.33 -3.37 -9.12
C ASP A 28 -6.10 -3.93 -8.38
N VAL A 29 -5.87 -3.46 -7.15
CA VAL A 29 -4.76 -3.89 -6.28
C VAL A 29 -5.26 -4.88 -5.24
N VAL A 30 -6.46 -4.66 -4.70
CA VAL A 30 -7.02 -5.48 -3.63
C VAL A 30 -8.30 -6.18 -4.12
N ASP A 31 -8.22 -7.48 -4.37
CA ASP A 31 -9.37 -8.29 -4.82
C ASP A 31 -10.58 -8.15 -3.89
N ASN A 32 -10.34 -8.07 -2.58
CA ASN A 32 -11.37 -7.91 -1.56
C ASN A 32 -11.50 -6.45 -1.07
N TRP A 33 -11.43 -5.47 -1.97
CA TRP A 33 -11.47 -4.06 -1.59
C TRP A 33 -12.70 -3.67 -0.75
N GLN A 34 -13.84 -4.37 -0.91
CA GLN A 34 -15.06 -4.15 -0.10
C GLN A 34 -14.87 -4.45 1.40
N ASN A 35 -13.87 -5.27 1.73
CA ASN A 35 -13.49 -5.61 3.10
C ASN A 35 -12.40 -4.70 3.68
N ILE A 36 -11.95 -3.68 2.92
CA ILE A 36 -11.05 -2.66 3.43
C ILE A 36 -11.80 -1.81 4.46
N SER A 37 -11.20 -1.65 5.64
CA SER A 37 -11.63 -0.73 6.69
C SER A 37 -11.00 0.65 6.53
N ASP A 38 -9.75 0.71 6.06
CA ASP A 38 -9.01 1.95 5.86
C ASP A 38 -7.96 1.74 4.75
N SER A 39 -7.74 2.75 3.92
CA SER A 39 -6.69 2.72 2.90
C SER A 39 -6.18 4.10 2.58
N HIS A 40 -4.89 4.18 2.29
CA HIS A 40 -4.24 5.38 1.78
C HIS A 40 -3.20 5.04 0.72
N ARG A 41 -2.84 6.06 -0.06
CA ARG A 41 -1.84 5.96 -1.12
C ARG A 41 -0.68 6.90 -0.82
N VAL A 42 0.53 6.41 -1.07
CA VAL A 42 1.74 7.21 -1.07
C VAL A 42 2.32 7.15 -2.48
N SER A 43 2.39 8.30 -3.15
CA SER A 43 2.87 8.42 -4.52
C SER A 43 4.20 9.16 -4.58
N GLY A 44 4.94 8.97 -5.67
CA GLY A 44 6.16 9.74 -5.94
C GLY A 44 7.47 8.95 -5.85
N PHE A 45 7.40 7.61 -5.89
CA PHE A 45 8.59 6.77 -5.92
C PHE A 45 9.09 6.58 -7.36
N THR A 46 10.39 6.75 -7.56
CA THR A 46 11.00 6.61 -8.88
C THR A 46 11.30 5.13 -9.16
N THR A 47 11.71 4.40 -8.12
CA THR A 47 12.02 2.96 -8.17
C THR A 47 11.18 2.14 -7.19
N GLU A 48 11.10 0.83 -7.41
CA GLU A 48 10.46 -0.09 -6.47
C GLU A 48 11.25 -0.19 -5.15
N GLU A 49 12.59 -0.13 -5.20
CA GLU A 49 13.40 -0.14 -3.96
C GLU A 49 13.09 1.03 -3.04
N GLU A 50 12.93 2.25 -3.55
CA GLU A 50 12.55 3.43 -2.75
C GLU A 50 11.19 3.20 -2.05
N ALA A 51 10.22 2.69 -2.81
CA ALA A 51 8.90 2.36 -2.27
C ALA A 51 8.98 1.27 -1.19
N ARG A 52 9.79 0.22 -1.42
CA ARG A 52 9.99 -0.86 -0.45
C ARG A 52 10.68 -0.39 0.83
N GLN A 53 11.66 0.51 0.70
CA GLN A 53 12.34 1.10 1.86
C GLN A 53 11.37 1.93 2.69
N TYR A 54 10.51 2.72 2.05
CA TYR A 54 9.46 3.47 2.75
C TYR A 54 8.51 2.56 3.53
N ILE A 55 8.11 1.41 2.95
CA ILE A 55 7.26 0.44 3.66
C ILE A 55 7.96 -0.06 4.94
N LYS A 56 9.23 -0.46 4.82
CA LYS A 56 10.02 -0.94 5.95
C LYS A 56 10.11 0.09 7.08
N GLU A 57 10.39 1.34 6.74
CA GLU A 57 10.60 2.42 7.72
C GLU A 57 9.31 2.92 8.38
N LYS A 58 8.14 2.68 7.78
CA LYS A 58 6.86 3.25 8.24
C LYS A 58 5.84 2.24 8.73
N TYR A 59 5.88 1.00 8.23
CA TYR A 59 4.86 -0.01 8.48
C TYR A 59 5.40 -1.32 9.05
N GLU A 60 6.71 -1.60 8.89
CA GLU A 60 7.35 -2.81 9.44
C GLU A 60 8.27 -2.49 10.63
N VAL A 61 8.24 -1.27 11.16
CA VAL A 61 8.96 -0.92 12.40
C VAL A 61 8.12 -1.40 13.59
N ASP A 62 8.65 -2.43 14.27
CA ASP A 62 8.12 -3.03 15.50
C ASP A 62 8.00 -2.01 16.65
#